data_AF-A0A8R1XZV5-F1
#
_entry.id   AF-A0A8R1XZV5-F1
#
_cell.length_a   1.000
_cell.length_b   1.000
_cell.length_c   1.000
_cell.angle_alpha   90.00
_cell.angle_beta   90.00
_cell.angle_gamma   90.00
#
_symmetry.space_group_name_H-M   'P 1'
#
loop_
_entity.id
_entity.type
_entity.pdbx_description
1 polymer ?
#
loop_
_entity_poly.entity_id
_entity_poly.type
_entity_poly.pdbx_seq_one_letter_code
_entity_poly.pdbx_strand_id
1 'polypeptide(L)'
;LKLKTFAVNAISILVNSVPYKKLAYQLHQRWLSEQNFTKIAADIILQRHHMCGRDLGLFSCCLAYILSDFRSRHQIRKENKLVFRNTVRAIIDFYPVYKEIDATISESLVEPMFTSMKELINDDADERDIETAAELIIDHGKMLLKIKPGKCDSFIVGLRIHLCEGNFTPATRRLILQAIDLWTYGWDNEIMPFCIKQFYEPSLQFITNTDETSEMLSESITDRKESIV
;
A
#
# COMPACT_ATOMS: atom_id res chain seq x y z
N LEU A 1 -2.33 -8.34 -20.62
CA LEU A 1 -3.62 -7.67 -20.89
C LEU A 1 -4.85 -8.56 -20.67
N LYS A 2 -4.96 -9.76 -21.26
CA LYS A 2 -6.17 -10.63 -21.14
C LYS A 2 -6.62 -10.94 -19.70
N LEU A 3 -5.69 -11.13 -18.76
CA LEU A 3 -6.00 -11.37 -17.34
C LEU A 3 -6.69 -10.16 -16.66
N LYS A 4 -6.26 -8.92 -16.97
CA LYS A 4 -6.96 -7.71 -16.50
C LYS A 4 -8.36 -7.62 -17.11
N THR A 5 -8.51 -7.89 -18.40
CA THR A 5 -9.82 -7.82 -19.08
C THR A 5 -10.81 -8.86 -18.54
N PHE A 6 -10.35 -10.09 -18.26
CA PHE A 6 -11.22 -11.14 -17.70
C PHE A 6 -11.68 -10.79 -16.27
N ALA A 7 -10.78 -10.27 -15.44
CA ALA A 7 -11.13 -9.76 -14.12
C ALA A 7 -12.14 -8.61 -14.22
N VAL A 8 -11.95 -7.67 -15.15
CA VAL A 8 -12.88 -6.54 -15.39
C VAL A 8 -14.26 -7.04 -15.82
N ASN A 9 -14.36 -8.04 -16.71
CA ASN A 9 -15.64 -8.59 -17.14
C ASN A 9 -16.37 -9.34 -16.01
N ALA A 10 -15.65 -10.15 -15.22
CA ALA A 10 -16.24 -10.85 -14.08
C ALA A 10 -16.72 -9.86 -13.02
N ILE A 11 -15.92 -8.83 -12.71
CA ILE A 11 -16.30 -7.73 -11.82
C ILE A 11 -17.53 -7.01 -12.38
N SER A 12 -17.55 -6.69 -13.68
CA SER A 12 -18.69 -6.00 -14.32
C SER A 12 -20.01 -6.77 -14.17
N ILE A 13 -20.01 -8.09 -14.39
CA ILE A 13 -21.22 -8.92 -14.22
C ILE A 13 -21.67 -8.92 -12.76
N LEU A 14 -20.74 -9.07 -11.83
CA LEU A 14 -21.04 -9.13 -10.40
C LEU A 14 -21.55 -7.77 -9.88
N VAL A 15 -20.96 -6.68 -10.36
CA VAL A 15 -21.33 -5.31 -10.00
C VAL A 15 -22.70 -4.92 -10.57
N ASN A 16 -23.07 -5.41 -11.76
CA ASN A 16 -24.37 -5.10 -12.36
C ASN A 16 -25.53 -5.93 -11.80
N SER A 17 -25.26 -7.13 -11.28
CA SER A 17 -26.30 -8.05 -10.78
C SER A 17 -26.62 -7.87 -9.29
N VAL A 18 -25.71 -7.27 -8.51
CA VAL A 18 -25.85 -7.13 -7.06
C VAL A 18 -26.34 -5.72 -6.71
N PRO A 19 -27.40 -5.57 -5.88
CA PRO A 19 -27.82 -4.25 -5.38
C PRO A 19 -26.66 -3.52 -4.71
N TYR A 20 -26.46 -2.23 -5.03
CA TYR A 20 -25.28 -1.46 -4.60
C TYR A 20 -25.05 -1.50 -3.07
N LYS A 21 -26.10 -1.53 -2.25
CA LYS A 21 -25.99 -1.65 -0.79
C LYS A 21 -25.34 -2.96 -0.35
N LYS A 22 -25.72 -4.07 -0.99
CA LYS A 22 -25.19 -5.41 -0.70
C LYS A 22 -23.74 -5.51 -1.16
N LEU A 23 -23.45 -4.96 -2.33
CA LEU A 23 -22.08 -4.89 -2.84
C LEU A 23 -21.19 -4.05 -1.91
N ALA A 24 -21.64 -2.86 -1.51
CA ALA A 24 -20.90 -1.99 -0.57
C ALA A 24 -20.59 -2.72 0.75
N TYR A 25 -21.57 -3.42 1.31
CA TYR A 25 -21.36 -4.23 2.51
C TYR A 25 -20.32 -5.34 2.30
N GLN A 26 -20.37 -6.07 1.19
CA GLN A 26 -19.40 -7.12 0.89
C GLN A 26 -17.98 -6.57 0.68
N LEU A 27 -17.86 -5.42 0.00
CA LEU A 27 -16.59 -4.73 -0.14
C LEU A 27 -16.08 -4.30 1.24
N HIS A 28 -16.94 -3.73 2.09
CA HIS A 28 -16.59 -3.27 3.45
C HIS A 28 -16.00 -4.38 4.30
N GLN A 29 -16.71 -5.51 4.40
CA GLN A 29 -16.23 -6.66 5.16
C GLN A 29 -14.86 -7.16 4.66
N ARG A 30 -14.62 -7.09 3.35
CA ARG A 30 -13.41 -7.61 2.74
C ARG A 30 -12.23 -6.65 2.84
N TRP A 31 -12.44 -5.35 2.68
CA TRP A 31 -11.33 -4.40 2.87
C TRP A 31 -10.93 -4.30 4.34
N LEU A 32 -11.85 -4.53 5.28
CA LEU A 32 -11.49 -4.59 6.71
C LEU A 32 -10.66 -5.83 7.06
N SER A 33 -10.83 -6.95 6.36
CA SER A 33 -10.14 -8.21 6.66
C SER A 33 -8.87 -8.45 5.84
N GLU A 34 -8.79 -7.94 4.61
CA GLU A 34 -7.69 -8.19 3.67
C GLU A 34 -6.87 -6.91 3.39
N GLN A 35 -5.59 -6.91 3.78
CA GLN A 35 -4.66 -5.77 3.66
C GLN A 35 -4.59 -5.17 2.24
N ASN A 36 -4.63 -6.01 1.21
CA ASN A 36 -4.45 -5.59 -0.19
C ASN A 36 -5.77 -5.30 -0.92
N PHE A 37 -6.91 -5.51 -0.27
CA PHE A 37 -8.21 -5.42 -0.94
C PHE A 37 -8.73 -3.98 -1.04
N THR A 38 -8.20 -3.04 -0.25
CA THR A 38 -8.59 -1.62 -0.28
C THR A 38 -8.43 -1.01 -1.68
N LYS A 39 -7.29 -1.24 -2.34
CA LYS A 39 -7.05 -0.80 -3.72
C LYS A 39 -8.05 -1.40 -4.71
N ILE A 40 -8.35 -2.70 -4.57
CA ILE A 40 -9.32 -3.40 -5.42
C ILE A 40 -10.72 -2.82 -5.21
N ALA A 41 -11.12 -2.55 -3.97
CA ALA A 41 -12.41 -1.96 -3.65
C ALA A 41 -12.53 -0.54 -4.23
N ALA A 42 -11.48 0.27 -4.13
CA ALA A 42 -11.42 1.61 -4.74
C ALA A 42 -11.60 1.52 -6.27
N ASP A 43 -10.87 0.61 -6.94
CA ASP A 43 -10.97 0.38 -8.37
C ASP A 43 -12.38 -0.08 -8.79
N ILE A 44 -13.04 -0.94 -8.02
CA ILE A 44 -14.42 -1.37 -8.30
C ILE A 44 -15.39 -0.19 -8.29
N ILE A 45 -15.25 0.73 -7.33
CA ILE A 45 -16.08 1.94 -7.26
C ILE A 45 -15.86 2.81 -8.49
N LEU A 46 -14.60 3.02 -8.87
CA LEU A 46 -14.24 3.82 -10.03
C LEU A 46 -14.79 3.23 -11.33
N GLN A 47 -14.61 1.93 -11.54
CA GLN A 47 -15.12 1.22 -12.72
C GLN A 47 -16.65 1.26 -12.78
N ARG A 48 -17.34 1.12 -11.64
CA ARG A 48 -18.80 1.27 -11.59
C ARG A 48 -19.23 2.67 -11.99
N HIS A 49 -18.54 3.70 -11.52
CA HIS A 49 -18.81 5.07 -11.91
C HIS A 49 -18.58 5.28 -13.41
N HIS A 50 -17.47 4.81 -13.98
CA HIS A 50 -17.22 4.91 -15.43
C HIS A 50 -18.28 4.20 -16.28
N MET A 51 -18.81 3.06 -15.82
CA MET A 51 -19.87 2.32 -16.54
C MET A 51 -21.25 2.96 -16.42
N CYS A 52 -21.60 3.52 -15.26
CA CYS A 52 -22.98 3.91 -14.94
C CYS A 52 -23.17 5.40 -14.63
N GLY A 53 -22.12 6.24 -14.69
CA GLY A 53 -22.03 7.71 -14.67
C GLY A 53 -22.89 8.48 -13.65
N ARG A 54 -24.20 8.26 -13.69
CA ARG A 54 -25.24 8.80 -12.82
C ARG A 54 -25.50 7.97 -11.56
N ASP A 55 -25.12 6.69 -11.53
CA ASP A 55 -25.32 5.83 -10.36
C ASP A 55 -24.21 6.04 -9.31
N LEU A 56 -24.49 6.88 -8.31
CA LEU A 56 -23.62 7.14 -7.17
C LEU A 56 -23.98 6.29 -5.93
N GLY A 57 -24.83 5.26 -6.08
CA GLY A 57 -25.30 4.45 -4.96
C GLY A 57 -24.16 3.71 -4.24
N LEU A 58 -23.31 3.02 -5.01
CA LEU A 58 -22.16 2.30 -4.47
C LEU A 58 -21.15 3.26 -3.82
N PHE A 59 -20.82 4.33 -4.53
CA PHE A 59 -19.97 5.42 -4.05
C PHE A 59 -20.44 5.94 -2.69
N SER A 60 -21.71 6.34 -2.60
CA SER A 60 -22.27 6.92 -1.37
C SER A 60 -22.28 5.94 -0.20
N CYS A 61 -22.60 4.66 -0.45
CA CYS A 61 -22.57 3.63 0.60
C CYS A 61 -21.15 3.36 1.10
N CYS A 62 -20.17 3.26 0.21
CA CYS A 62 -18.78 3.06 0.61
C CYS A 62 -18.23 4.25 1.40
N LEU A 63 -18.60 5.49 1.04
CA LEU A 63 -18.22 6.68 1.80
C LEU A 63 -18.76 6.63 3.21
N ALA A 64 -20.02 6.25 3.35
CA ALA A 64 -20.67 6.14 4.65
C ALA A 64 -19.93 5.13 5.55
N TYR A 65 -19.48 4.00 5.00
CA TYR A 65 -18.65 3.05 5.74
C TYR A 65 -17.30 3.65 6.15
N ILE A 66 -16.57 4.28 5.23
CA ILE A 66 -15.27 4.89 5.55
C ILE A 66 -15.40 5.93 6.66
N LEU A 67 -16.38 6.83 6.56
CA LEU A 67 -16.60 7.86 7.57
C LEU A 67 -17.08 7.27 8.90
N SER A 68 -17.85 6.18 8.86
CA SER A 68 -18.23 5.44 10.05
C SER A 68 -17.02 4.81 10.73
N ASP A 69 -16.17 4.11 9.98
CA ASP A 69 -14.95 3.47 10.48
C ASP A 69 -13.99 4.52 11.06
N PHE A 70 -13.86 5.69 10.42
CA PHE A 70 -13.09 6.80 10.96
C PHE A 70 -13.65 7.33 12.30
N ARG A 71 -14.97 7.41 12.44
CA ARG A 71 -15.61 7.86 13.70
C ARG A 71 -15.39 6.86 14.83
N SER A 72 -15.40 5.56 14.53
CA SER A 72 -15.16 4.49 15.50
C SER A 72 -13.69 4.05 15.61
N ARG A 73 -12.75 4.76 14.95
CA ARG A 73 -11.36 4.33 14.79
C ARG A 73 -10.64 3.93 16.08
N HIS A 74 -10.89 4.63 17.19
CA HIS A 74 -10.27 4.31 18.49
C HIS A 74 -10.77 2.97 19.03
N GLN A 75 -12.06 2.69 18.87
CA GLN A 75 -12.64 1.40 19.23
C GLN A 75 -12.09 0.30 18.32
N ILE A 76 -12.10 0.53 17.00
CA ILE A 76 -11.55 -0.43 16.02
C ILE A 76 -10.10 -0.76 16.35
N ARG A 77 -9.25 0.24 16.64
CA ARG A 77 -7.83 0.03 16.96
C ARG A 77 -7.65 -0.79 18.23
N LYS A 78 -8.47 -0.54 19.25
CA LYS A 78 -8.43 -1.28 20.52
C LYS A 78 -8.85 -2.75 20.33
N GLU A 79 -9.87 -3.00 19.51
CA GLU A 79 -10.40 -4.34 19.28
C GLU A 79 -9.55 -5.16 18.32
N ASN A 80 -9.10 -4.54 17.22
CA ASN A 80 -8.32 -5.19 16.19
C ASN A 80 -7.47 -4.19 15.40
N LYS A 81 -6.17 -4.17 15.70
CA LYS A 81 -5.21 -3.29 15.00
C LYS A 81 -5.08 -3.57 13.50
N LEU A 82 -5.29 -4.80 13.04
CA LEU A 82 -5.30 -5.09 11.60
C LEU A 82 -6.44 -4.36 10.89
N VAL A 83 -7.64 -4.42 11.47
CA VAL A 83 -8.82 -3.73 10.94
C VAL A 83 -8.62 -2.21 10.94
N PHE A 84 -7.99 -1.68 11.99
CA PHE A 84 -7.60 -0.27 12.04
C PHE A 84 -6.65 0.11 10.90
N ARG A 85 -5.54 -0.61 10.73
CA ARG A 85 -4.59 -0.36 9.63
C ARG A 85 -5.26 -0.42 8.26
N ASN A 86 -6.15 -1.39 8.06
CA ASN A 86 -6.92 -1.52 6.82
C ASN A 86 -7.91 -0.36 6.63
N THR A 87 -8.50 0.17 7.70
CA THR A 87 -9.31 1.39 7.66
C THR A 87 -8.46 2.57 7.19
N VAL A 88 -7.22 2.74 7.70
CA VAL A 88 -6.33 3.81 7.25
C VAL A 88 -5.98 3.66 5.77
N ARG A 89 -5.66 2.44 5.33
CA ARG A 89 -5.45 2.13 3.89
C ARG A 89 -6.68 2.50 3.06
N ALA A 90 -7.88 2.10 3.48
CA ALA A 90 -9.11 2.38 2.77
C ALA A 90 -9.35 3.89 2.58
N ILE A 91 -9.17 4.70 3.64
CA ILE A 91 -9.35 6.15 3.54
C ILE A 91 -8.40 6.75 2.48
N ILE A 92 -7.14 6.32 2.46
CA ILE A 92 -6.11 6.84 1.55
C ILE A 92 -6.28 6.34 0.12
N ASP A 93 -6.54 5.04 -0.07
CA ASP A 93 -6.76 4.42 -1.38
C ASP A 93 -8.02 4.96 -2.07
N PHE A 94 -9.05 5.30 -1.28
CA PHE A 94 -10.31 5.79 -1.84
C PHE A 94 -10.26 7.27 -2.18
N TYR A 95 -9.47 8.08 -1.47
CA TYR A 95 -9.38 9.53 -1.76
C TYR A 95 -9.16 9.88 -3.26
N PRO A 96 -8.20 9.28 -4.00
CA PRO A 96 -8.03 9.61 -5.42
C PRO A 96 -9.25 9.24 -6.27
N VAL A 97 -9.90 8.10 -5.99
CA VAL A 97 -11.15 7.70 -6.65
C VAL A 97 -12.26 8.70 -6.37
N TYR A 98 -12.37 9.14 -5.12
CA TYR A 98 -13.38 10.12 -4.73
C TYR A 98 -13.13 11.47 -5.37
N LYS A 99 -11.86 11.88 -5.46
CA LYS A 99 -11.47 13.12 -6.11
C LYS A 99 -11.79 13.14 -7.61
N GLU A 100 -11.67 12.00 -8.28
CA GLU A 100 -12.06 11.85 -9.69
C GLU A 100 -13.57 11.95 -9.89
N ILE A 101 -14.35 11.30 -9.01
CA ILE A 101 -15.82 11.26 -9.10
C ILE A 101 -16.44 12.60 -8.66
N ASP A 102 -16.03 13.11 -7.50
CA ASP A 102 -16.50 14.37 -6.92
C ASP A 102 -15.44 14.97 -5.99
N ALA A 103 -14.72 15.97 -6.51
CA ALA A 103 -13.66 16.66 -5.78
C ALA A 103 -14.16 17.31 -4.47
N THR A 104 -15.40 17.81 -4.43
CA THR A 104 -15.97 18.47 -3.24
C THR A 104 -16.19 17.45 -2.13
N ILE A 105 -16.76 16.29 -2.47
CA ILE A 105 -16.97 15.21 -1.50
C ILE A 105 -15.63 14.64 -1.03
N SER A 106 -14.62 14.56 -1.92
CA SER A 106 -13.30 14.03 -1.57
C SER A 106 -12.60 14.80 -0.44
N GLU A 107 -12.89 16.10 -0.28
CA GLU A 107 -12.35 16.93 0.81
C GLU A 107 -12.77 16.42 2.20
N SER A 108 -13.90 15.71 2.30
CA SER A 108 -14.34 15.08 3.55
C SER A 108 -13.38 14.00 4.07
N LEU A 109 -12.52 13.45 3.21
CA LEU A 109 -11.53 12.43 3.56
C LEU A 109 -10.17 13.03 3.97
N VAL A 110 -9.91 14.31 3.71
CA VAL A 110 -8.61 14.94 3.99
C VAL A 110 -8.25 14.88 5.47
N GLU A 111 -9.14 15.34 6.35
CA GLU A 111 -8.86 15.28 7.79
C GLU A 111 -8.78 13.83 8.32
N PRO A 112 -9.70 12.93 7.95
CA PRO A 112 -9.58 11.51 8.25
C PRO A 112 -8.24 10.88 7.86
N MET A 113 -7.75 11.11 6.63
CA MET A 113 -6.47 10.56 6.16
C MET A 113 -5.33 10.93 7.10
N PHE A 114 -5.14 12.23 7.34
CA PHE A 114 -3.99 12.68 8.12
C PHE A 114 -4.11 12.37 9.61
N THR A 115 -5.33 12.38 10.16
CA THR A 115 -5.56 12.00 11.56
C THR A 115 -5.26 10.52 11.76
N SER A 116 -5.81 9.65 10.92
CA SER A 116 -5.58 8.20 11.00
C SER A 116 -4.14 7.81 10.70
N MET A 117 -3.48 8.50 9.77
CA MET A 117 -2.04 8.34 9.56
C MET A 117 -1.26 8.67 10.82
N LYS A 118 -1.47 9.85 11.43
CA LYS A 118 -0.75 10.25 12.65
C LYS A 118 -0.91 9.21 13.77
N GLU A 119 -2.07 8.58 13.86
CA GLU A 119 -2.30 7.51 14.84
C GLU A 119 -1.44 6.26 14.58
N LEU A 120 -1.02 5.96 13.33
CA LEU A 120 -0.11 4.83 13.05
C LEU A 120 1.30 5.02 13.63
N ILE A 121 1.70 6.25 13.91
CA ILE A 121 3.06 6.60 14.38
C ILE A 121 3.06 7.20 15.80
N ASN A 122 1.96 7.04 16.55
CA ASN A 122 1.89 7.51 17.92
C ASN A 122 2.69 6.61 18.88
N ASP A 123 2.72 6.99 20.16
CA ASP A 123 3.49 6.29 21.19
C ASP A 123 3.04 4.82 21.42
N ASP A 124 1.81 4.46 21.01
CA ASP A 124 1.24 3.12 21.14
C ASP A 124 1.39 2.26 19.86
N ALA A 125 2.14 2.75 18.87
CA ALA A 125 2.35 2.07 17.60
C ALA A 125 3.15 0.78 17.78
N ASP A 126 2.66 -0.31 17.18
CA ASP A 126 3.47 -1.53 17.03
C ASP A 126 4.25 -1.51 15.71
N GLU A 127 5.16 -2.47 15.53
CA GLU A 127 5.97 -2.55 14.31
C GLU A 127 5.11 -2.62 13.04
N ARG A 128 3.95 -3.29 13.07
CA ARG A 128 3.05 -3.41 11.91
C ARG A 128 2.32 -2.10 11.62
N ASP A 129 2.03 -1.29 12.63
CA ASP A 129 1.53 0.07 12.49
C ASP A 129 2.58 0.94 11.76
N ILE A 130 3.86 0.83 12.15
CA ILE A 130 4.98 1.57 11.54
C ILE A 130 5.28 1.11 10.11
N GLU A 131 5.28 -0.21 9.84
CA GLU A 131 5.39 -0.75 8.48
C GLU A 131 4.28 -0.18 7.59
N THR A 132 3.04 -0.19 8.08
CA THR A 132 1.89 0.35 7.34
C THR A 132 2.04 1.84 7.07
N ALA A 133 2.51 2.61 8.05
CA ALA A 133 2.80 4.04 7.88
C ALA A 133 3.85 4.28 6.78
N ALA A 134 4.93 3.51 6.77
CA ALA A 134 5.98 3.62 5.77
C ALA A 134 5.47 3.24 4.36
N GLU A 135 4.77 2.11 4.23
CA GLU A 135 4.15 1.65 2.98
C GLU A 135 3.22 2.74 2.38
N LEU A 136 2.37 3.34 3.21
CA LEU A 136 1.44 4.37 2.78
C LEU A 136 2.14 5.64 2.27
N ILE A 137 3.26 6.02 2.89
CA ILE A 137 4.09 7.14 2.41
C ILE A 137 4.81 6.79 1.12
N ILE A 138 5.33 5.56 1.00
CA ILE A 138 5.97 5.09 -0.24
C ILE A 138 4.98 5.17 -1.40
N ASP A 139 3.76 4.64 -1.21
CA ASP A 139 2.75 4.53 -2.25
C ASP A 139 2.03 5.86 -2.57
N HIS A 140 1.73 6.67 -1.55
CA HIS A 140 0.85 7.85 -1.69
C HIS A 140 1.51 9.17 -1.30
N GLY A 141 2.79 9.18 -0.90
CA GLY A 141 3.43 10.35 -0.31
C GLY A 141 3.46 11.58 -1.22
N LYS A 142 3.64 11.40 -2.54
CA LYS A 142 3.54 12.52 -3.51
C LYS A 142 2.17 13.19 -3.49
N MET A 143 1.10 12.40 -3.40
CA MET A 143 -0.27 12.90 -3.30
C MET A 143 -0.48 13.61 -1.96
N LEU A 144 -0.07 12.98 -0.86
CA LEU A 144 -0.22 13.53 0.49
C LEU A 144 0.52 14.86 0.64
N LEU A 145 1.76 14.94 0.12
CA LEU A 145 2.58 16.15 0.13
C LEU A 145 1.88 17.31 -0.58
N LYS A 146 1.25 17.05 -1.74
CA LYS A 146 0.49 18.08 -2.48
C LYS A 146 -0.72 18.60 -1.70
N ILE A 147 -1.35 17.78 -0.86
CA ILE A 147 -2.58 18.15 -0.13
C ILE A 147 -2.24 18.93 1.14
N LYS A 148 -1.32 18.42 1.97
CA LYS A 148 -0.89 19.07 3.23
C LYS A 148 0.62 18.88 3.45
N PRO A 149 1.49 19.72 2.86
CA PRO A 149 2.94 19.60 3.00
C PRO A 149 3.41 19.52 4.46
N GLY A 150 2.96 20.45 5.31
CA GLY A 150 3.38 20.49 6.71
C GLY A 150 2.92 19.29 7.56
N LYS A 151 1.82 18.62 7.19
CA LYS A 151 1.40 17.37 7.85
C LYS A 151 2.30 16.20 7.41
N CYS A 152 2.70 16.16 6.14
CA CYS A 152 3.70 15.19 5.66
C CYS A 152 5.05 15.38 6.31
N ASP A 153 5.55 16.61 6.41
CA ASP A 153 6.85 16.88 7.05
C ASP A 153 6.85 16.41 8.52
N SER A 154 5.79 16.73 9.26
CA SER A 154 5.61 16.26 10.64
C SER A 154 5.55 14.73 10.72
N PHE A 155 4.93 14.08 9.74
CA PHE A 155 4.84 12.62 9.68
C PHE A 155 6.22 11.98 9.45
N ILE A 156 7.03 12.54 8.56
CA ILE A 156 8.40 12.08 8.28
C ILE A 156 9.31 12.26 9.49
N VAL A 157 9.15 13.37 10.24
CA VAL A 157 9.85 13.54 11.52
C VAL A 157 9.49 12.42 12.50
N GLY A 158 8.20 12.06 12.61
CA GLY A 158 7.79 10.93 13.44
C GLY A 158 8.41 9.60 13.01
N LEU A 159 8.45 9.31 11.70
CA LEU A 159 9.13 8.13 11.18
C LEU A 159 10.63 8.11 11.49
N ARG A 160 11.30 9.27 11.47
CA ARG A 160 12.72 9.37 11.86
C ARG A 160 12.94 9.05 13.33
N ILE A 161 12.08 9.55 14.22
CA ILE A 161 12.14 9.24 15.66
C ILE A 161 12.01 7.73 15.86
N HIS A 162 10.99 7.12 15.24
CA HIS A 162 10.78 5.67 15.26
C HIS A 162 11.98 4.89 14.69
N LEU A 163 12.60 5.35 13.59
CA LEU A 163 13.79 4.70 13.03
C LEU A 163 14.99 4.69 14.00
N CYS A 164 15.20 5.79 14.72
CA CYS A 164 16.32 5.96 15.64
C CYS A 164 16.11 5.24 16.97
N GLU A 165 14.89 5.31 17.52
CA GLU A 165 14.58 4.86 18.88
C GLU A 165 13.94 3.46 18.91
N GLY A 166 13.33 3.04 17.80
CA GLY A 166 12.59 1.79 17.69
C GLY A 166 13.47 0.55 17.56
N ASN A 167 13.11 -0.50 18.29
CA ASN A 167 13.69 -1.83 18.15
C ASN A 167 13.00 -2.64 17.04
N PHE A 168 13.13 -2.18 15.79
CA PHE A 168 12.51 -2.81 14.63
C PHE A 168 13.45 -3.77 13.90
N THR A 169 12.85 -4.71 13.17
CA THR A 169 13.57 -5.58 12.25
C THR A 169 14.26 -4.78 11.14
N PRO A 170 15.31 -5.34 10.50
CA PRO A 170 15.94 -4.70 9.35
C PRO A 170 14.97 -4.40 8.20
N ALA A 171 13.95 -5.23 8.01
CA ALA A 171 12.94 -5.04 6.96
C ALA A 171 12.13 -3.76 7.19
N THR A 172 11.60 -3.58 8.40
CA THR A 172 10.87 -2.36 8.78
C THR A 172 11.75 -1.12 8.71
N ARG A 173 12.99 -1.20 9.22
CA ARG A 173 13.95 -0.09 9.13
C ARG A 173 14.20 0.31 7.67
N ARG A 174 14.28 -0.65 6.76
CA ARG A 174 14.44 -0.40 5.32
C ARG A 174 13.22 0.29 4.72
N LEU A 175 12.00 -0.10 5.10
CA LEU A 175 10.78 0.59 4.65
C LEU A 175 10.74 2.05 5.14
N ILE A 176 11.12 2.29 6.40
CA ILE A 176 11.17 3.65 6.95
C ILE A 176 12.21 4.50 6.21
N LEU A 177 13.41 3.95 5.99
CA LEU A 177 14.45 4.63 5.20
C LEU A 177 13.97 4.95 3.79
N GLN A 178 13.30 4.02 3.12
CA GLN A 178 12.77 4.22 1.77
C GLN A 178 11.74 5.36 1.74
N ALA A 179 10.84 5.41 2.73
CA ALA A 179 9.86 6.47 2.87
C ALA A 179 10.52 7.85 3.06
N ILE A 180 11.58 7.92 3.88
CA ILE A 180 12.35 9.15 4.14
C ILE A 180 13.12 9.59 2.89
N ASP A 181 13.75 8.66 2.18
CA ASP A 181 14.49 8.98 0.96
C ASP A 181 13.55 9.47 -0.14
N LEU A 182 12.44 8.78 -0.37
CA LEU A 182 11.42 9.22 -1.32
C LEU A 182 10.90 10.63 -0.99
N TRP A 183 10.65 10.93 0.28
CA TRP A 183 10.29 12.29 0.69
C TRP A 183 11.41 13.30 0.43
N THR A 184 12.65 12.95 0.76
CA THR A 184 13.83 13.83 0.59
C THR A 184 14.00 14.26 -0.86
N TYR A 185 13.72 13.35 -1.80
CA TYR A 185 13.82 13.60 -3.24
C TYR A 185 12.46 13.80 -3.91
N GLY A 186 11.40 14.12 -3.16
CA GLY A 186 10.10 14.50 -3.72
C GLY A 186 9.42 13.44 -4.60
N TRP A 187 9.71 12.16 -4.38
CA TRP A 187 9.31 11.03 -5.25
C TRP A 187 9.71 11.23 -6.71
N ASP A 188 10.77 12.01 -6.95
CA ASP A 188 11.31 12.25 -8.28
C ASP A 188 12.50 11.33 -8.54
N ASN A 189 12.25 10.35 -9.40
CA ASN A 189 13.23 9.36 -9.80
C ASN A 189 14.38 9.95 -10.63
N GLU A 190 14.26 11.15 -11.20
CA GLU A 190 15.34 11.73 -12.00
C GLU A 190 16.43 12.33 -11.09
N ILE A 191 16.03 12.97 -9.99
CA ILE A 191 16.95 13.61 -9.05
C ILE A 191 17.47 12.67 -7.96
N MET A 192 16.76 11.57 -7.70
CA MET A 192 17.17 10.55 -6.72
C MET A 192 18.54 9.94 -7.12
N PRO A 193 19.56 10.00 -6.23
CA PRO A 193 20.87 9.43 -6.52
C PRO A 193 20.83 7.94 -6.84
N PHE A 194 21.67 7.50 -7.77
CA PHE A 194 21.73 6.10 -8.20
C PHE A 194 21.99 5.12 -7.04
N CYS A 195 22.89 5.47 -6.12
CA CYS A 195 23.21 4.61 -4.97
C CYS A 195 22.00 4.34 -4.06
N ILE A 196 21.09 5.31 -3.92
CA ILE A 196 19.86 5.15 -3.15
C ILE A 196 18.88 4.24 -3.89
N LYS A 197 18.72 4.41 -5.21
CA LYS A 197 17.89 3.51 -6.02
C LYS A 197 18.40 2.07 -5.93
N GLN A 198 19.69 1.86 -6.14
CA GLN A 198 20.35 0.57 -6.05
C GLN A 198 20.18 -0.07 -4.67
N PHE A 199 20.16 0.72 -3.60
CA PHE A 199 19.93 0.21 -2.25
C PHE A 199 18.53 -0.40 -2.07
N TYR A 200 17.50 0.01 -2.81
CA TYR A 200 16.14 -0.55 -2.70
C TYR A 200 15.79 -1.53 -3.81
N GLU A 201 16.64 -1.65 -4.84
CA GLU A 201 16.48 -2.71 -5.81
C GLU A 201 16.45 -4.06 -5.09
N PRO A 202 15.52 -4.96 -5.45
CA PRO A 202 15.60 -6.33 -5.00
C PRO A 202 17.01 -6.80 -5.31
N SER A 203 17.77 -7.19 -4.29
CA SER A 203 19.06 -7.79 -4.54
C SER A 203 18.79 -8.94 -5.48
N LEU A 204 19.30 -8.82 -6.72
CA LEU A 204 19.54 -9.95 -7.59
C LEU A 204 20.47 -10.86 -6.78
N GLN A 205 19.89 -11.66 -5.88
CA GLN A 205 20.60 -12.68 -5.14
C GLN A 205 21.02 -13.69 -6.20
N PHE A 206 22.21 -13.47 -6.77
CA PHE A 206 23.10 -14.45 -7.36
C PHE A 206 22.41 -15.61 -8.13
N ILE A 207 21.51 -15.29 -9.07
CA ILE A 207 21.02 -16.30 -10.03
C ILE A 207 22.14 -16.80 -10.97
N THR A 208 23.35 -16.24 -10.91
CA THR A 208 24.47 -16.67 -11.78
C THR A 208 25.67 -17.25 -11.05
N ASN A 209 25.57 -17.71 -9.80
CA ASN A 209 26.68 -18.47 -9.19
C ASN A 209 26.43 -19.97 -9.03
N THR A 210 25.31 -20.50 -9.53
CA THR A 210 25.11 -21.97 -9.58
C THR A 210 25.59 -22.62 -10.88
N ASP A 211 25.85 -21.86 -11.94
CA ASP A 211 26.33 -22.46 -13.20
C ASP A 211 27.86 -22.59 -13.27
N GLU A 212 28.63 -21.70 -12.63
CA GLU A 212 30.11 -21.82 -12.67
C GLU A 212 30.67 -22.88 -11.70
N THR A 213 29.97 -23.19 -10.60
CA THR A 213 30.42 -24.28 -9.70
C THR A 213 30.00 -25.66 -10.19
N SER A 214 29.01 -25.76 -11.08
CA SER A 214 28.66 -27.03 -11.72
C SER A 214 29.69 -27.42 -12.79
N GLU A 215 30.16 -26.47 -13.61
CA GLU A 215 31.12 -26.80 -14.68
C GLU A 215 32.51 -27.19 -14.13
N MET A 216 33.01 -26.52 -13.08
CA MET A 216 34.30 -26.91 -12.47
C MET A 216 34.29 -28.29 -11.82
N LEU A 217 33.13 -28.79 -11.36
CA LEU A 217 33.04 -30.14 -10.80
C LEU A 217 33.03 -31.22 -11.89
N SER A 218 32.47 -30.95 -13.08
CA SER A 218 32.48 -31.89 -14.20
C SER A 218 33.88 -32.14 -14.78
N GLU A 219 34.71 -31.10 -14.95
CA GLU A 219 36.06 -31.30 -15.52
C GLU A 219 36.97 -32.13 -14.59
N SER A 220 36.85 -31.93 -13.26
CA SER A 220 37.69 -32.66 -12.30
C SER A 220 37.37 -34.15 -12.18
N ILE A 221 36.18 -34.60 -12.59
CA ILE A 221 35.76 -36.00 -12.51
C ILE A 221 36.19 -36.78 -13.76
N THR A 222 36.26 -36.14 -14.93
CA THR A 222 36.73 -36.79 -16.17
C THR A 222 38.22 -37.12 -16.13
N ASP A 223 39.07 -36.24 -15.62
CA ASP A 223 40.52 -36.49 -15.58
C ASP A 223 40.92 -37.60 -14.62
N ARG A 224 40.09 -37.94 -13.63
CA ARG A 224 40.40 -39.00 -12.66
C ARG A 224 40.08 -40.42 -13.13
N LYS A 225 39.34 -40.60 -14.23
CA LYS A 225 38.99 -41.95 -14.71
C LYS A 225 39.88 -42.51 -15.81
N GLU A 226 40.75 -41.72 -16.41
CA GLU A 226 41.71 -42.23 -17.41
C GLU A 226 43.08 -42.62 -16.83
N SER A 227 43.27 -42.52 -15.52
CA SER A 227 44.50 -42.94 -14.83
C SER A 227 44.28 -44.13 -13.89
N ILE A 228 43.72 -45.23 -14.42
CA ILE A 228 43.88 -46.56 -13.82
C ILE A 228 44.26 -47.50 -14.97
N VAL A 229 45.57 -47.59 -15.20
CA VAL A 229 46.23 -48.64 -16.00
C VAL A 229 46.44 -49.86 -15.12
#